data_AF-A0A834M4R9-F1
#
_entry.id   AF-A0A834M4R9-F1
#
_cell.length_a   1.000
_cell.length_b   1.000
_cell.length_c   1.000
_cell.angle_alpha   90.00
_cell.angle_beta   90.00
_cell.angle_gamma   90.00
#
_symmetry.space_group_name_H-M   'P 1'
#
loop_
_entity.id
_entity.type
_entity.pdbx_description
1 polymer ?
#
loop_
_entity_poly.entity_id
_entity_poly.type
_entity_poly.pdbx_seq_one_letter_code
_entity_poly.pdbx_strand_id
1 'polypeptide(L)'
;VSVLDIAGNRTGNRRTANVRSLGYSDLFCLAKDDLLVALADYPEAKATLIERGCQLLRKDGLLDEDVFKRAKDTQHSMEDSIKKLESTVENLQSRLARLLAEFSASQAKLKQRLSRVESRNDRDREDEVSDCLTVPTVRKRLRSYEMKKGDFAAGSRHKTM
;
A
#
# COMPACT_ATOMS: atom_id res chain seq x y z
N VAL A 1 24.36 -14.47 -23.44
CA VAL A 1 23.05 -13.97 -22.98
C VAL A 1 23.37 -12.70 -22.24
N SER A 2 22.76 -11.57 -22.63
CA SER A 2 22.98 -10.30 -21.95
C SER A 2 22.36 -10.35 -20.56
N VAL A 3 23.07 -9.74 -19.62
CA VAL A 3 22.61 -9.62 -18.22
C VAL A 3 21.55 -8.52 -18.09
N LEU A 4 21.63 -7.49 -18.94
CA LEU A 4 20.74 -6.32 -18.94
C LEU A 4 19.84 -6.31 -20.19
N ASP A 5 18.60 -5.87 -20.01
CA ASP A 5 17.68 -5.58 -21.11
C ASP A 5 17.79 -4.11 -21.52
N ILE A 6 18.71 -3.83 -22.44
CA ILE A 6 18.90 -2.49 -22.99
C ILE A 6 18.12 -2.40 -24.30
N ALA A 7 17.13 -1.50 -24.34
CA ALA A 7 16.38 -1.21 -25.55
C ALA A 7 17.30 -0.68 -26.66
N GLY A 8 17.12 -1.15 -27.89
CA GLY A 8 17.96 -0.76 -29.03
C GLY A 8 19.28 -1.53 -29.17
N ASN A 9 19.53 -2.57 -28.37
CA ASN A 9 20.67 -3.46 -28.61
C ASN A 9 20.47 -4.31 -29.89
N ARG A 10 21.28 -4.06 -30.91
CA ARG A 10 21.22 -4.73 -32.23
C ARG A 10 21.71 -6.19 -32.19
N THR A 11 22.53 -6.54 -31.21
CA THR A 11 23.08 -7.90 -31.03
C THR A 11 22.07 -8.85 -30.36
N GLY A 12 21.09 -8.27 -29.67
CA GLY A 12 20.12 -9.02 -28.86
C GLY A 12 20.76 -9.80 -27.71
N ASN A 13 19.98 -10.72 -27.12
CA ASN A 13 20.36 -11.47 -25.91
C ASN A 13 21.11 -12.77 -26.25
N ARG A 14 22.16 -12.71 -27.07
CA ARG A 14 22.92 -13.90 -27.53
C ARG A 14 24.23 -14.11 -26.77
N ARG A 15 24.80 -15.33 -26.81
CA ARG A 15 26.19 -15.57 -26.37
C ARG A 15 27.11 -15.07 -27.49
N THR A 16 28.02 -14.17 -27.17
CA THR A 16 28.94 -13.53 -28.13
C THR A 16 30.34 -14.16 -28.11
N ALA A 17 30.62 -15.03 -27.14
CA ALA A 17 31.90 -15.72 -27.01
C ALA A 17 31.69 -17.16 -26.55
N ASN A 18 32.58 -18.03 -27.02
CA ASN A 18 32.71 -19.39 -26.52
C ASN A 18 33.81 -19.41 -25.45
N VAL A 19 33.50 -20.00 -24.30
CA VAL A 19 34.45 -20.14 -23.18
C VAL A 19 34.59 -21.63 -22.87
N ARG A 20 35.83 -22.12 -22.71
CA ARG A 20 36.14 -23.51 -22.34
C ARG A 20 37.13 -23.50 -21.19
N SER A 21 36.93 -24.36 -20.18
CA SER A 21 37.94 -24.56 -19.14
C SER A 21 39.09 -25.41 -19.69
N LEU A 22 40.30 -25.17 -19.19
CA LEU A 22 41.48 -25.98 -19.52
C LEU A 22 41.64 -27.20 -18.58
N GLY A 23 40.93 -27.22 -17.46
CA GLY A 23 40.95 -28.29 -16.46
C GLY A 23 39.70 -28.28 -15.59
N TYR A 24 39.81 -28.81 -14.38
CA TYR A 24 38.72 -28.79 -13.40
C TYR A 24 38.50 -27.35 -12.88
N SER A 25 37.25 -26.92 -12.84
CA SER A 25 36.89 -25.57 -12.39
C SER A 25 35.51 -25.61 -11.75
N ASP A 26 35.43 -25.07 -10.53
CA ASP A 26 34.16 -24.85 -9.84
C ASP A 26 33.67 -23.44 -10.14
N LEU A 27 32.43 -23.34 -10.62
CA LEU A 27 31.82 -22.08 -11.03
C LEU A 27 30.56 -21.83 -10.23
N PHE A 28 30.34 -20.57 -9.85
CA PHE A 28 29.07 -20.11 -9.32
C PHE A 28 28.22 -19.54 -10.45
N CYS A 29 26.96 -19.96 -10.47
CA CYS A 29 25.99 -19.47 -11.45
C CYS A 29 25.05 -18.47 -10.76
N LEU A 30 24.89 -17.31 -11.36
CA LEU A 30 23.87 -16.35 -10.98
C LEU A 30 22.85 -16.27 -12.12
N ALA A 31 21.59 -16.53 -11.81
CA ALA A 31 20.51 -16.34 -12.78
C ALA A 31 20.27 -14.85 -13.00
N LYS A 32 19.83 -14.50 -14.21
CA LYS A 32 19.48 -13.12 -14.56
C LYS A 32 18.39 -12.58 -13.64
N ASP A 33 17.38 -13.39 -13.36
CA ASP A 33 16.23 -12.98 -12.55
C ASP A 33 16.64 -12.71 -11.10
N ASP A 34 17.49 -13.56 -10.51
CA ASP A 34 18.02 -13.37 -9.15
C ASP A 34 18.83 -12.06 -9.03
N LEU A 35 19.63 -11.74 -10.05
CA LEU A 35 20.34 -10.46 -10.10
C LEU A 35 19.37 -9.28 -10.15
N LEU A 36 18.31 -9.35 -10.96
CA LEU A 36 17.35 -8.27 -11.09
C LEU A 36 16.57 -8.03 -9.79
N VAL A 37 16.28 -9.09 -9.04
CA VAL A 37 15.69 -8.99 -7.70
C VAL A 37 16.66 -8.28 -6.76
N ALA A 38 17.92 -8.71 -6.70
CA ALA A 38 18.93 -8.06 -5.85
C ALA A 38 19.17 -6.59 -6.22
N LEU A 39 19.11 -6.24 -7.52
CA LEU A 39 19.26 -4.87 -8.00
C LEU A 39 18.03 -3.99 -7.71
N ALA A 40 16.89 -4.55 -7.31
CA ALA A 40 15.74 -3.76 -6.89
C ALA A 40 16.03 -3.02 -5.56
N ASP A 41 16.83 -3.63 -4.68
CA ASP A 41 17.21 -3.05 -3.39
C ASP A 41 18.29 -1.96 -3.54
N TYR A 42 19.06 -1.97 -4.63
CA TYR A 42 20.19 -1.08 -4.89
C TYR A 42 20.03 -0.30 -6.20
N PRO A 43 19.20 0.77 -6.23
CA PRO A 43 18.91 1.51 -7.45
C PRO A 43 20.12 2.24 -8.04
N GLU A 44 21.05 2.74 -7.20
CA GLU A 44 22.27 3.41 -7.65
C GLU A 44 23.21 2.45 -8.41
N ALA A 45 23.35 1.22 -7.89
CA ALA A 45 24.15 0.18 -8.54
C ALA A 45 23.53 -0.23 -9.87
N LYS A 46 22.20 -0.37 -9.91
CA LYS A 46 21.44 -0.64 -11.14
C LYS A 46 21.65 0.44 -12.19
N ALA A 47 21.58 1.73 -11.81
CA ALA A 47 21.81 2.85 -12.71
C ALA A 47 23.23 2.83 -13.29
N THR A 48 24.24 2.66 -12.43
CA THR A 48 25.64 2.55 -12.83
C THR A 48 25.86 1.40 -13.83
N LEU A 49 25.26 0.25 -13.56
CA LEU A 49 25.38 -0.94 -14.39
C LEU A 49 24.75 -0.74 -15.78
N ILE A 50 23.56 -0.11 -15.84
CA ILE A 50 22.89 0.26 -17.09
C ILE A 50 23.74 1.24 -17.88
N GLU A 51 24.28 2.28 -17.23
CA GLU A 51 25.12 3.28 -17.89
C GLU A 51 26.36 2.64 -18.53
N ARG A 52 27.07 1.79 -17.77
CA ARG A 52 28.23 1.05 -18.28
C ARG A 52 27.86 0.12 -19.43
N GLY A 53 26.72 -0.58 -19.34
CA GLY A 53 26.21 -1.42 -20.42
C GLY A 53 25.95 -0.61 -21.70
N CYS A 54 25.32 0.56 -21.58
CA CYS A 54 25.08 1.46 -22.70
C CYS A 54 26.38 2.00 -23.30
N GLN A 55 27.35 2.39 -22.46
CA GLN A 55 28.67 2.86 -22.93
C GLN A 55 29.39 1.79 -23.75
N LEU A 56 29.36 0.52 -23.31
CA LEU A 56 29.94 -0.60 -24.05
C LEU A 56 29.25 -0.81 -25.40
N LEU A 57 27.92 -0.88 -25.43
CA LEU A 57 27.16 -1.07 -26.68
C LEU A 57 27.35 0.09 -27.65
N ARG A 58 27.43 1.33 -27.16
CA ARG A 58 27.71 2.51 -27.98
C ARG A 58 29.12 2.46 -28.57
N LYS A 59 30.12 2.05 -27.78
CA LYS A 59 31.51 1.90 -28.24
C LYS A 59 31.63 0.86 -29.35
N ASP A 60 30.90 -0.24 -29.23
CA ASP A 60 30.91 -1.32 -30.21
C ASP A 60 30.02 -1.03 -31.44
N GLY A 61 29.28 0.11 -31.45
CA GLY A 61 28.37 0.47 -32.54
C GLY A 61 27.10 -0.39 -32.60
N LEU A 62 26.78 -1.07 -31.50
CA LEU A 62 25.70 -2.05 -31.39
C LEU A 62 24.42 -1.47 -30.75
N LEU A 63 24.42 -0.18 -30.42
CA LEU A 63 23.28 0.53 -29.86
C LEU A 63 22.57 1.38 -30.91
N ASP A 64 21.27 1.16 -31.07
CA ASP A 64 20.38 2.06 -31.81
C ASP A 64 19.90 3.18 -30.88
N GLU A 65 20.48 4.36 -31.05
CA GLU A 65 20.22 5.53 -30.21
C GLU A 65 18.78 6.04 -30.32
N ASP A 66 18.13 5.87 -31.47
CA ASP A 66 16.75 6.35 -31.67
C ASP A 66 15.76 5.45 -30.93
N VAL A 67 15.96 4.14 -31.00
CA VAL A 67 15.14 3.18 -30.25
C VAL A 67 15.38 3.33 -28.74
N PHE A 68 16.63 3.54 -28.33
CA PHE A 68 16.98 3.75 -26.93
C PHE A 68 16.31 5.02 -26.35
N LYS A 69 16.35 6.13 -27.09
CA LYS A 69 15.66 7.38 -26.69
C LYS A 69 14.16 7.19 -26.56
N ARG A 70 13.50 6.61 -27.57
CA ARG A 70 12.05 6.35 -27.53
C ARG A 70 11.67 5.47 -26.34
N ALA A 71 12.46 4.44 -26.04
CA ALA A 71 12.21 3.58 -24.89
C ALA A 71 12.31 4.35 -23.57
N LYS A 72 13.31 5.23 -23.44
CA LYS A 72 13.45 6.11 -22.28
C LYS A 72 12.28 7.09 -22.14
N ASP A 73 11.83 7.67 -23.25
CA ASP A 73 10.69 8.59 -23.28
C ASP A 73 9.39 7.88 -22.87
N THR A 74 9.17 6.65 -23.35
CA THR A 74 8.01 5.84 -22.93
C THR A 74 8.06 5.52 -21.44
N GLN A 75 9.24 5.22 -20.88
CA GLN A 75 9.40 4.96 -19.45
C GLN A 75 9.07 6.20 -18.61
N HIS A 76 9.59 7.37 -18.99
CA HIS A 76 9.26 8.62 -18.31
C HIS A 76 7.76 8.96 -18.40
N SER A 77 7.13 8.72 -19.55
CA SER A 77 5.68 8.90 -19.69
C SER A 77 4.87 7.96 -18.79
N MET A 78 5.35 6.74 -18.54
CA MET A 78 4.71 5.81 -17.59
C MET A 78 4.89 6.29 -16.15
N GLU A 79 6.09 6.74 -15.78
CA GLU A 79 6.38 7.31 -14.45
C GLU A 79 5.47 8.50 -14.15
N ASP A 80 5.24 9.39 -15.12
CA ASP A 80 4.36 10.54 -14.94
C ASP A 80 2.88 10.16 -14.83
N SER A 81 2.46 9.11 -15.53
CA SER A 81 1.11 8.54 -15.37
C SER A 81 0.92 7.98 -13.96
N ILE A 82 1.93 7.30 -13.43
CA ILE A 82 1.92 6.76 -12.06
C ILE A 82 1.80 7.90 -11.04
N LYS A 83 2.63 8.95 -11.15
CA LYS A 83 2.54 10.13 -10.27
C LYS A 83 1.17 10.79 -10.29
N LYS A 84 0.55 10.91 -11.46
CA LYS A 84 -0.82 11.43 -11.58
C LYS A 84 -1.81 10.54 -10.82
N LEU A 85 -1.72 9.23 -10.98
CA LEU A 85 -2.57 8.28 -10.26
C LEU A 85 -2.37 8.39 -8.75
N GLU A 86 -1.14 8.43 -8.26
CA GLU A 86 -0.81 8.63 -6.85
C GLU A 86 -1.50 9.89 -6.31
N SER A 87 -1.35 11.02 -6.99
CA SER A 87 -1.99 12.27 -6.58
C SER A 87 -3.54 12.18 -6.57
N THR A 88 -4.14 11.44 -7.50
CA THR A 88 -5.60 11.25 -7.49
C THR A 88 -6.06 10.38 -6.32
N VAL A 89 -5.28 9.35 -5.96
CA VAL A 89 -5.55 8.49 -4.82
C VAL A 89 -5.44 9.28 -3.51
N GLU A 90 -4.40 10.10 -3.35
CA GLU A 90 -4.25 10.97 -2.17
C GLU A 90 -5.42 11.96 -2.01
N ASN A 91 -5.88 12.54 -3.13
CA ASN A 91 -7.05 13.40 -3.15
C ASN A 91 -8.32 12.66 -2.73
N LEU A 92 -8.53 11.43 -3.23
CA LEU A 92 -9.68 10.60 -2.86
C LEU A 92 -9.62 10.17 -1.40
N GLN A 93 -8.45 9.77 -0.90
CA GLN A 93 -8.23 9.41 0.50
C GLN A 93 -8.55 10.57 1.44
N SER A 94 -8.12 11.79 1.08
CA SER A 94 -8.41 13.00 1.84
C SER A 94 -9.91 13.32 1.88
N ARG A 95 -10.59 13.19 0.73
CA ARG A 95 -12.06 13.36 0.64
C ARG A 95 -12.82 12.31 1.44
N LEU A 96 -12.36 11.06 1.41
CA LEU A 96 -12.97 9.96 2.16
C LEU A 96 -12.82 10.19 3.66
N ALA A 97 -11.64 10.58 4.14
CA ALA A 97 -11.42 10.90 5.56
C ALA A 97 -12.37 12.01 6.04
N ARG A 98 -12.56 13.05 5.22
CA ARG A 98 -13.52 14.12 5.51
C ARG A 98 -14.97 13.62 5.56
N LEU A 99 -15.39 12.82 4.58
CA LEU A 99 -16.75 12.24 4.56
C LEU A 99 -17.01 11.33 5.76
N LEU A 100 -16.02 10.52 6.17
CA LEU A 100 -16.12 9.67 7.36
C LEU A 100 -16.28 10.50 8.63
N ALA A 101 -15.56 11.63 8.75
CA ALA A 101 -15.72 12.55 9.86
C ALA A 101 -17.13 13.18 9.88
N GLU A 102 -17.61 13.68 8.74
CA GLU A 102 -18.95 14.26 8.60
C GLU A 102 -20.06 13.23 8.91
N PHE A 103 -19.91 12.00 8.41
CA PHE A 103 -20.84 10.91 8.67
C PHE A 103 -20.88 10.56 10.16
N SER A 104 -19.72 10.39 10.82
CA SER A 104 -19.65 10.08 12.25
C SER A 104 -20.32 11.15 13.11
N ALA A 105 -20.13 12.44 12.78
CA ALA A 105 -20.76 13.55 13.46
C ALA A 105 -22.29 13.55 13.27
N SER A 106 -22.76 13.28 12.05
CA SER A 106 -24.19 13.18 11.75
C SER A 106 -24.84 12.01 12.50
N GLN A 107 -24.16 10.85 12.56
CA GLN A 107 -24.62 9.67 13.26
C GLN A 107 -24.69 9.90 14.78
N ALA A 108 -23.71 10.58 15.36
CA ALA A 108 -23.71 10.92 16.78
C ALA A 108 -24.91 11.84 17.14
N LYS A 109 -25.18 12.85 16.31
CA LYS A 109 -26.31 13.76 16.50
C LYS A 109 -27.65 13.04 16.37
N LEU A 110 -27.80 12.14 15.40
CA LEU A 110 -29.00 11.33 15.23
C LEU A 110 -29.21 10.38 16.41
N LYS A 111 -28.17 9.67 16.87
CA LYS A 111 -28.24 8.80 18.05
C LYS A 111 -28.64 9.57 19.31
N GLN A 112 -28.09 10.77 19.53
CA GLN A 112 -28.46 11.60 20.67
C GLN A 112 -29.94 12.04 20.61
N ARG A 113 -30.43 12.41 19.41
CA ARG A 113 -31.85 12.77 19.22
C ARG A 113 -32.78 11.58 19.45
N LEU A 114 -32.42 10.41 18.92
CA LEU A 114 -33.18 9.18 19.09
C LEU A 114 -33.29 8.81 20.58
N SER A 115 -32.17 8.80 21.30
CA SER A 115 -32.14 8.51 22.74
C SER A 115 -32.96 9.51 23.58
N ARG A 116 -33.01 10.79 23.19
CA ARG A 116 -33.89 11.79 23.83
C ARG A 116 -35.38 11.51 23.59
N VAL A 117 -35.75 11.04 22.41
CA VAL A 117 -37.15 10.69 22.09
C VAL A 117 -37.54 9.41 22.83
N GLU A 118 -36.68 8.39 22.83
CA GLU A 118 -36.90 7.14 23.56
C GLU A 118 -37.11 7.39 25.05
N SER A 119 -36.23 8.19 25.69
CA SER A 119 -36.35 8.56 27.11
C SER A 119 -37.51 9.51 27.44
N ARG A 120 -38.12 10.17 26.44
CA ARG A 120 -39.36 10.94 26.63
C ARG A 120 -40.57 10.02 26.53
N ASN A 121 -40.61 9.15 25.53
CA ASN A 121 -41.67 8.18 25.34
C ASN A 121 -41.73 7.13 26.47
N ASP A 122 -40.59 6.72 27.04
CA ASP A 122 -40.58 5.87 28.24
C ASP A 122 -41.16 6.59 29.46
N ARG A 123 -40.91 7.91 29.60
CA ARG A 123 -41.55 8.72 30.66
C ARG A 123 -43.04 8.90 30.42
N ASP A 124 -43.46 9.19 29.19
CA ASP A 124 -44.87 9.31 28.84
C ASP A 124 -45.62 7.97 29.03
N ARG A 125 -44.95 6.81 28.85
CA ARG A 125 -45.49 5.48 29.22
C ARG A 125 -45.55 5.25 30.73
N GLU A 126 -44.55 5.71 31.48
CA GLU A 126 -44.59 5.67 32.95
C GLU A 126 -45.70 6.58 33.50
N ASP A 127 -45.99 7.70 32.85
CA ASP A 127 -47.07 8.63 33.22
C ASP A 127 -48.47 8.05 32.89
N GLU A 128 -48.66 7.31 31.79
CA GLU A 128 -49.91 6.56 31.56
C GLU A 128 -50.13 5.39 32.54
N VAL A 129 -49.06 4.76 33.02
CA VAL A 129 -49.15 3.73 34.08
C VAL A 129 -49.32 4.39 35.47
N SER A 130 -48.80 5.61 35.66
CA SER A 130 -48.94 6.37 36.91
C SER A 130 -50.36 6.89 37.14
N ASP A 131 -51.15 7.14 36.10
CA ASP A 131 -52.54 7.61 36.24
C ASP A 131 -53.51 6.50 36.70
N CYS A 132 -53.05 5.24 36.77
CA CYS A 132 -53.85 4.12 37.29
C CYS A 132 -53.44 3.61 38.69
N LEU A 133 -52.30 4.01 39.27
CA LEU A 133 -51.86 3.50 40.59
C LEU A 133 -51.08 4.53 41.41
N THR A 134 -51.78 5.27 42.27
CA THR A 134 -51.16 6.02 43.37
C THR A 134 -50.87 5.07 44.55
N VAL A 135 -49.61 4.63 44.69
CA VAL A 135 -49.11 4.02 45.94
C VAL A 135 -47.71 4.56 46.26
N PRO A 136 -47.42 4.98 47.51
CA PRO A 136 -46.19 5.71 47.82
C PRO A 136 -44.96 4.80 48.02
N THR A 137 -43.88 5.22 47.36
CA THR A 137 -42.45 5.19 47.75
C THR A 137 -41.86 3.99 48.50
N VAL A 138 -40.86 3.32 47.90
CA VAL A 138 -39.55 3.06 48.55
C VAL A 138 -38.42 3.16 47.51
N ARG A 139 -37.37 3.89 47.87
CA ARG A 139 -36.18 4.18 47.07
C ARG A 139 -35.15 3.04 47.05
N LYS A 140 -34.48 2.93 45.89
CA LYS A 140 -33.09 2.49 45.59
C LYS A 140 -32.80 1.00 45.33
N ARG A 141 -32.24 0.73 44.15
CA ARG A 141 -30.79 0.44 44.03
C ARG A 141 -30.24 0.72 42.63
N LEU A 142 -29.14 1.47 42.57
CA LEU A 142 -28.28 1.63 41.40
C LEU A 142 -27.68 0.27 41.02
N ARG A 143 -27.76 -0.10 39.73
CA ARG A 143 -26.82 -1.04 39.11
C ARG A 143 -25.92 -0.24 38.18
N SER A 144 -24.69 -0.04 38.63
CA SER A 144 -23.54 0.38 37.83
C SER A 144 -23.32 -0.60 36.67
N TYR A 145 -23.21 -0.09 35.44
CA TYR A 145 -22.66 -0.84 34.33
C TYR A 145 -21.26 -0.33 34.06
N GLU A 146 -20.26 -1.12 34.48
CA GLU A 146 -18.87 -0.92 34.10
C GLU A 146 -18.70 -1.22 32.62
N MET A 147 -18.23 -0.23 31.85
CA MET A 147 -17.68 -0.48 30.52
C MET A 147 -16.21 -0.87 30.69
N LYS A 148 -15.92 -2.16 30.51
CA LYS A 148 -14.55 -2.64 30.31
C LYS A 148 -13.93 -1.88 29.13
N LYS A 149 -12.93 -1.04 29.41
CA LYS A 149 -11.93 -0.66 28.41
C LYS A 149 -11.22 -1.94 27.98
N GLY A 150 -11.49 -2.37 26.74
CA GLY A 150 -10.65 -3.35 26.08
C GLY A 150 -9.34 -2.67 25.68
N ASP A 151 -8.26 -3.01 26.35
CA ASP A 151 -6.90 -2.71 25.92
C ASP A 151 -6.62 -3.50 24.65
N PHE A 152 -6.53 -2.82 23.50
CA PHE A 152 -5.87 -3.33 22.31
C PHE A 152 -4.54 -2.60 22.15
N ALA A 153 -3.56 -3.04 22.93
CA ALA A 153 -2.15 -2.71 22.72
C ALA A 153 -1.32 -4.01 22.74
N ALA A 154 -0.64 -4.24 21.61
CA ALA A 154 0.62 -4.96 21.45
C ALA A 154 0.70 -6.47 21.82
N GLY A 155 0.76 -7.31 20.78
CA GLY A 155 1.40 -8.63 20.79
C GLY A 155 1.81 -8.98 19.35
N SER A 156 2.98 -8.55 18.89
CA SER A 156 4.23 -9.33 18.91
C SER A 156 4.17 -10.65 18.11
N ARG A 157 4.78 -10.59 16.92
CA ARG A 157 5.65 -11.62 16.30
C ARG A 157 4.99 -12.98 15.98
N HIS A 158 4.75 -13.19 14.68
CA HIS A 158 4.85 -14.53 14.09
C HIS A 158 6.13 -14.64 13.28
N LYS A 159 6.96 -15.58 13.71
CA LYS A 159 8.19 -16.04 13.09
C LYS A 159 7.81 -17.33 12.38
N THR A 160 7.76 -17.32 11.07
CA THR A 160 7.73 -18.56 10.28
C THR A 160 9.17 -18.89 9.89
N MET A 161 9.55 -20.14 10.13
CA MET A 161 10.79 -20.74 9.60
C MET A 161 10.75 -20.78 8.08
#